data_AF-A0AAU3AXE3-F1
#
_entry.id   AF-A0AAU3AXE3-F1
#
_cell.length_a   1.000
_cell.length_b   1.000
_cell.length_c   1.000
_cell.angle_alpha   90.00
_cell.angle_beta   90.00
_cell.angle_gamma   90.00
#
_symmetry.space_group_name_H-M   'P 1'
#
loop_
_entity.id
_entity.type
_entity.pdbx_description
1 polymer ?
#
loop_
_entity_poly.entity_id
_entity_poly.type
_entity_poly.pdbx_seq_one_letter_code
_entity_poly.pdbx_strand_id
1 'polypeptide(L)'
;MRRRSRLISALPSLALPLTASLAVGLTIAPAAHATATAAAPTNTCGGAPADYTGLLSLDTPFIGTVTLPGGGTYSMTITPTTFAANDLITVDVTASPTETRSALSRFTLNVDPLGRGGIVFAAPKGQGYKGYSTGVFCTTGTRVTKITGLIPVTGVTGSVSFNVSRT
;
A
#
# COMPACT_ATOMS: atom_id res chain seq x y z
N MET A 1 -16.98 37.86 -34.79
CA MET A 1 -17.06 37.50 -36.24
C MET A 1 -16.50 36.09 -36.44
N ARG A 2 -17.19 35.27 -37.25
CA ARG A 2 -16.82 33.95 -37.82
C ARG A 2 -16.76 32.76 -36.82
N ARG A 3 -17.84 31.99 -36.62
CA ARG A 3 -18.41 30.88 -37.46
C ARG A 3 -17.43 29.75 -37.79
N ARG A 4 -17.74 28.53 -37.31
CA ARG A 4 -17.83 27.21 -38.00
C ARG A 4 -17.96 26.12 -36.92
N SER A 5 -19.07 25.43 -36.67
CA SER A 5 -19.95 24.59 -37.52
C SER A 5 -19.36 23.23 -37.89
N ARG A 6 -20.17 22.18 -37.65
CA ARG A 6 -20.26 20.85 -38.31
C ARG A 6 -19.39 19.74 -37.67
N LEU A 7 -19.76 18.45 -37.61
CA LEU A 7 -20.97 17.67 -37.96
C LEU A 7 -20.77 16.24 -37.37
N ILE A 8 -21.85 15.64 -36.84
CA ILE A 8 -22.44 14.31 -37.16
C ILE A 8 -21.51 13.11 -37.49
N SER A 9 -21.66 12.01 -36.74
CA SER A 9 -21.77 10.62 -37.23
C SER A 9 -22.34 9.74 -36.10
N ALA A 10 -23.62 9.33 -36.15
CA ALA A 10 -24.26 8.29 -36.97
C ALA A 10 -23.92 6.86 -36.50
N LEU A 11 -24.98 6.16 -36.07
CA LEU A 11 -25.02 4.77 -35.58
C LEU A 11 -24.54 3.74 -36.63
N PRO A 12 -24.33 2.49 -36.19
CA PRO A 12 -25.18 1.45 -36.76
C PRO A 12 -25.89 0.62 -35.69
N SER A 13 -27.21 0.60 -35.82
CA SER A 13 -28.08 -0.47 -35.32
C SER A 13 -27.74 -1.77 -36.03
N LEU A 14 -27.58 -2.86 -35.28
CA LEU A 14 -27.54 -4.21 -35.83
C LEU A 14 -28.50 -5.11 -35.07
N ALA A 15 -29.36 -5.74 -35.86
CA ALA A 15 -30.52 -6.52 -35.49
C ALA A 15 -30.17 -7.97 -35.11
N LEU A 16 -31.17 -8.61 -34.51
CA LEU A 16 -31.24 -9.95 -33.91
C LEU A 16 -30.69 -11.11 -34.78
N PRO A 17 -30.40 -12.25 -34.13
CA PRO A 17 -31.26 -13.40 -34.43
C PRO A 17 -31.86 -14.11 -33.20
N LEU A 18 -33.15 -14.42 -33.34
CA LEU A 18 -33.88 -15.48 -32.63
C LEU A 18 -33.13 -16.80 -32.77
N THR A 19 -32.81 -17.48 -31.67
CA THR A 19 -32.48 -18.92 -31.69
C THR A 19 -33.16 -19.65 -30.54
N ALA A 20 -33.59 -20.85 -30.89
CA ALA A 20 -34.67 -21.60 -30.29
C ALA A 20 -34.36 -22.21 -28.92
N SER A 21 -35.41 -22.32 -28.12
CA SER A 21 -35.48 -23.03 -26.85
C SER A 21 -35.22 -24.53 -27.03
N LEU A 22 -34.17 -25.06 -26.40
CA LEU A 22 -34.02 -26.48 -26.14
C LEU A 22 -34.12 -26.70 -24.63
N ALA A 23 -35.29 -27.15 -24.17
CA ALA A 23 -35.53 -27.52 -22.78
C ALA A 23 -34.85 -28.86 -22.49
N VAL A 24 -33.63 -28.82 -21.95
CA VAL A 24 -32.98 -29.98 -21.33
C VAL A 24 -33.43 -30.05 -19.88
N GLY A 25 -34.06 -31.16 -19.51
CA GLY A 25 -34.52 -31.44 -18.14
C GLY A 25 -33.34 -31.43 -17.17
N LEU A 26 -33.27 -30.38 -16.35
CA LEU A 26 -32.31 -30.25 -15.27
C LEU A 26 -32.84 -31.05 -14.08
N THR A 27 -32.37 -32.28 -13.92
CA THR A 27 -32.48 -32.98 -12.65
C THR A 27 -31.64 -32.22 -11.62
N ILE A 28 -32.32 -31.49 -10.74
CA ILE A 28 -31.71 -30.76 -9.63
C ILE A 28 -31.25 -31.80 -8.62
N ALA A 29 -30.06 -32.36 -8.82
CA ALA A 29 -29.33 -32.96 -7.71
C ALA A 29 -29.04 -31.82 -6.73
N PRO A 30 -29.30 -31.98 -5.42
CA PRO A 30 -28.87 -31.00 -4.44
C PRO A 30 -27.34 -31.00 -4.50
N ALA A 31 -26.78 -30.04 -5.23
CA ALA A 31 -25.38 -29.70 -5.13
C ALA A 31 -25.20 -29.26 -3.68
N ALA A 32 -24.69 -30.18 -2.85
CA ALA A 32 -24.09 -29.85 -1.59
C ALA A 32 -23.14 -28.69 -1.91
N HIS A 33 -23.54 -27.49 -1.50
CA HIS A 33 -22.67 -26.33 -1.54
C HIS A 33 -21.56 -26.69 -0.56
N ALA A 34 -20.52 -27.34 -1.07
CA ALA A 34 -19.22 -27.31 -0.42
C ALA A 34 -18.92 -25.82 -0.35
N THR A 35 -19.19 -25.24 0.82
CA THR A 35 -18.70 -23.93 1.17
C THR A 35 -17.21 -24.06 0.98
N ALA A 36 -16.71 -23.50 -0.13
CA ALA A 36 -15.29 -23.36 -0.36
C ALA A 36 -14.81 -22.61 0.87
N THR A 37 -14.19 -23.34 1.79
CA THR A 37 -13.58 -22.76 2.97
C THR A 37 -12.42 -22.02 2.36
N ALA A 38 -12.63 -20.74 2.04
CA ALA A 38 -11.55 -19.88 1.62
C ALA A 38 -10.51 -20.01 2.72
N ALA A 39 -9.41 -20.71 2.41
CA ALA A 39 -8.32 -20.87 3.35
C ALA A 39 -7.98 -19.44 3.77
N ALA A 40 -8.11 -19.15 5.07
CA ALA A 40 -7.78 -17.83 5.58
C ALA A 40 -6.39 -17.48 5.04
N PRO A 41 -6.20 -16.31 4.41
CA PRO A 41 -4.87 -15.92 3.95
C PRO A 41 -3.96 -16.10 5.15
N THR A 42 -2.96 -16.97 4.99
CA THR A 42 -1.96 -17.19 6.03
C THR A 42 -1.35 -15.82 6.26
N ASN A 43 -1.57 -15.18 7.40
CA ASN A 43 -1.05 -13.82 7.64
C ASN A 43 0.46 -13.85 7.41
N THR A 44 0.89 -13.39 6.24
CA THR A 44 2.27 -13.53 5.79
C THR A 44 2.92 -12.18 5.96
N CYS A 45 3.41 -11.89 7.16
CA CYS A 45 4.18 -10.69 7.44
C CYS A 45 3.46 -9.33 7.22
N GLY A 46 3.22 -8.61 8.31
CA GLY A 46 2.66 -7.26 8.25
C GLY A 46 1.18 -7.19 7.88
N GLY A 47 0.42 -8.29 8.02
CA GLY A 47 -1.00 -8.34 7.65
C GLY A 47 -1.94 -7.53 8.56
N ALA A 48 -1.45 -7.07 9.71
CA ALA A 48 -2.21 -6.26 10.66
C ALA A 48 -1.45 -4.98 11.05
N PRO A 49 -2.14 -3.88 11.44
CA PRO A 49 -1.44 -2.67 11.87
C PRO A 49 -0.55 -2.87 13.11
N ALA A 50 -0.96 -3.77 14.01
CA ALA A 50 -0.17 -4.16 15.19
C ALA A 50 1.18 -4.80 14.82
N ASP A 51 1.32 -5.36 13.61
CA ASP A 51 2.61 -5.88 13.13
C ASP A 51 3.64 -4.78 12.88
N TYR A 52 3.22 -3.52 12.77
CA TYR A 52 4.07 -2.34 12.59
C TYR A 52 4.19 -1.52 13.86
N THR A 53 3.11 -1.33 14.61
CA THR A 53 3.08 -0.42 15.76
C THR A 53 3.22 -1.10 17.11
N GLY A 54 3.02 -2.41 17.16
CA GLY A 54 3.02 -3.21 18.38
C GLY A 54 1.61 -3.50 18.90
N LEU A 55 1.48 -4.60 19.67
CA LEU A 55 0.20 -5.11 20.18
C LEU A 55 -0.09 -4.64 21.62
N LEU A 56 0.86 -4.89 22.53
CA LEU A 56 0.72 -4.61 23.96
C LEU A 56 1.46 -3.33 24.41
N SER A 57 2.39 -2.87 23.58
CA SER A 57 3.19 -1.66 23.78
C SER A 57 3.64 -1.13 22.42
N LEU A 58 4.09 0.13 22.37
CA LEU A 58 4.72 0.67 21.18
C LEU A 58 5.98 -0.13 20.87
N ASP A 59 6.09 -0.53 19.61
CA ASP A 59 7.26 -1.25 19.14
C ASP A 59 8.46 -0.32 18.90
N THR A 60 9.64 -0.91 18.73
CA THR A 60 10.87 -0.17 18.42
C THR A 60 10.75 0.56 17.08
N PRO A 61 11.32 1.78 16.97
CA PRO A 61 11.37 2.50 15.70
C PRO A 61 12.11 1.71 14.62
N PHE A 62 11.64 1.82 13.38
CA PHE A 62 12.43 1.39 12.24
C PHE A 62 13.46 2.46 11.92
N ILE A 63 14.72 2.08 11.81
CA ILE A 63 15.84 2.97 11.55
C ILE A 63 16.55 2.51 10.28
N GLY A 64 16.95 3.45 9.44
CA GLY A 64 17.75 3.15 8.26
C GLY A 64 18.02 4.39 7.43
N THR A 65 17.93 4.26 6.11
CA THR A 65 18.41 5.30 5.20
C THR A 65 17.52 5.46 3.96
N VAL A 66 17.51 6.68 3.44
CA VAL A 66 17.05 7.02 2.08
C VAL A 66 18.28 7.20 1.18
N THR A 67 18.27 6.59 -0.01
CA THR A 67 19.36 6.70 -0.99
C THR A 67 18.97 7.64 -2.12
N LEU A 68 19.75 8.71 -2.31
CA LEU A 68 19.51 9.73 -3.32
C LEU A 68 20.08 9.32 -4.69
N PRO A 69 19.56 9.89 -5.79
CA PRO A 69 20.22 9.84 -7.08
C PRO A 69 21.61 10.50 -6.95
N GLY A 70 22.67 9.76 -7.23
CA GLY A 70 24.06 10.21 -7.03
C GLY A 70 24.77 9.61 -5.81
N GLY A 71 24.11 8.73 -5.05
CA GLY A 71 24.75 7.89 -4.02
C GLY A 71 24.82 8.51 -2.62
N GLY A 72 24.35 9.74 -2.43
CA GLY A 72 24.17 10.32 -1.10
C GLY A 72 23.11 9.59 -0.29
N THR A 73 23.28 9.52 1.03
CA THR A 73 22.32 8.86 1.93
C THR A 73 21.87 9.80 3.04
N TYR A 74 20.57 9.83 3.32
CA TYR A 74 19.98 10.50 4.46
C TYR A 74 19.50 9.46 5.47
N SER A 75 19.64 9.73 6.77
CA SER A 75 19.05 8.83 7.77
C SER A 75 17.54 9.01 7.81
N MET A 76 16.85 7.90 8.09
CA MET A 76 15.40 7.84 8.17
C MET A 76 14.97 7.03 9.38
N THR A 77 13.98 7.54 10.10
CA THR A 77 13.36 6.86 11.22
C THR A 77 11.85 6.82 11.02
N ILE A 78 11.23 5.66 11.23
CA ILE A 78 9.78 5.50 11.31
C ILE A 78 9.43 5.06 12.72
N THR A 79 8.83 5.95 13.48
CA THR A 79 8.51 5.77 14.89
C THR A 79 7.02 5.51 15.09
N PRO A 80 6.62 4.33 15.60
CA PRO A 80 5.26 4.12 16.10
C PRO A 80 4.94 5.13 17.21
N THR A 81 3.81 5.84 17.08
CA THR A 81 3.37 6.83 18.08
C THR A 81 2.13 6.42 18.85
N THR A 82 1.32 5.53 18.27
CA THR A 82 0.12 4.97 18.93
C THR A 82 0.03 3.48 18.64
N PHE A 83 -0.49 2.71 19.60
CA PHE A 83 -0.78 1.29 19.44
C PHE A 83 -2.31 1.05 19.27
N ALA A 84 -2.67 -0.13 18.78
CA ALA A 84 -4.01 -0.75 18.73
C ALA A 84 -5.16 -0.06 17.96
N ALA A 85 -5.16 1.25 17.70
CA ALA A 85 -6.34 1.90 17.10
C ALA A 85 -6.09 3.05 16.12
N ASN A 86 -4.87 3.56 16.01
CA ASN A 86 -4.66 4.84 15.31
C ASN A 86 -3.58 4.85 14.23
N ASP A 87 -2.90 3.73 13.98
CA ASP A 87 -1.93 3.51 12.89
C ASP A 87 -0.97 4.70 12.69
N LEU A 88 -0.68 5.39 13.79
CA LEU A 88 -0.03 6.69 13.75
C LEU A 88 1.47 6.48 13.86
N ILE A 89 2.20 6.98 12.88
CA ILE A 89 3.65 6.94 12.81
C ILE A 89 4.21 8.34 12.58
N THR A 90 5.37 8.60 13.16
CA THR A 90 6.20 9.75 12.80
C THR A 90 7.29 9.26 11.85
N VAL A 91 7.46 9.96 10.74
CA VAL A 91 8.51 9.71 9.76
C VAL A 91 9.47 10.87 9.79
N ASP A 92 10.71 10.60 10.18
CA ASP A 92 11.79 11.58 10.25
C ASP A 92 12.81 11.26 9.15
N VAL A 93 13.24 12.29 8.42
CA VAL A 93 14.33 12.21 7.47
C VAL A 93 15.33 13.31 7.81
N THR A 94 16.58 12.91 8.09
CA THR A 94 17.66 13.83 8.47
C THR A 94 18.68 13.89 7.35
N ALA A 95 18.72 15.05 6.68
CA ALA A 95 19.64 15.30 5.57
C ALA A 95 21.03 15.75 6.05
N SER A 96 21.07 16.41 7.21
CA SER A 96 22.29 16.85 7.89
C SER A 96 22.03 16.97 9.40
N PRO A 97 23.05 17.08 10.26
CA PRO A 97 22.86 17.21 11.71
C PRO A 97 21.98 18.39 12.14
N THR A 98 21.84 19.40 11.28
CA THR A 98 21.03 20.60 11.52
C THR A 98 19.69 20.60 10.77
N GLU A 99 19.44 19.60 9.91
CA GLU A 99 18.25 19.55 9.07
C GLU A 99 17.55 18.19 9.18
N THR A 100 16.56 18.14 10.07
CA THR A 100 15.60 17.04 10.18
C THR A 100 14.21 17.51 9.79
N ARG A 101 13.53 16.71 8.97
CA ARG A 101 12.15 16.96 8.55
C ARG A 101 11.27 15.82 9.02
N SER A 102 10.15 16.17 9.62
CA SER A 102 9.24 15.21 10.25
C SER A 102 7.84 15.28 9.63
N ALA A 103 7.19 14.12 9.50
CA ALA A 103 5.77 14.02 9.18
C ALA A 103 5.08 13.08 10.16
N LEU A 104 4.03 13.56 10.82
CA LEU A 104 3.11 12.73 11.61
C LEU A 104 1.94 12.31 10.72
N SER A 105 1.68 11.02 10.61
CA SER A 105 0.65 10.51 9.73
C SER A 105 0.05 9.19 10.19
N ARG A 106 -1.23 8.99 9.89
CA ARG A 106 -1.84 7.66 9.93
C ARG A 106 -1.40 6.91 8.67
N PHE A 107 -0.81 5.73 8.82
CA PHE A 107 -0.53 4.91 7.65
C PHE A 107 -1.78 4.14 7.20
N THR A 108 -1.83 3.82 5.91
CA THR A 108 -2.83 2.92 5.33
C THR A 108 -2.18 1.57 5.08
N LEU A 109 -2.81 0.50 5.56
CA LEU A 109 -2.37 -0.87 5.33
C LEU A 109 -3.05 -1.42 4.07
N ASN A 110 -2.24 -1.86 3.12
CA ASN A 110 -2.67 -2.60 1.93
C ASN A 110 -2.23 -4.05 2.08
N VAL A 111 -3.16 -4.98 2.15
CA VAL A 111 -2.86 -6.42 2.25
C VAL A 111 -3.09 -7.07 0.90
N ASP A 112 -2.07 -7.77 0.38
CA ASP A 112 -2.19 -8.50 -0.88
C ASP A 112 -2.99 -9.82 -0.70
N PRO A 113 -3.38 -10.52 -1.79
CA PRO A 113 -4.10 -11.79 -1.67
C PRO A 113 -3.33 -12.91 -0.95
N LEU A 114 -2.02 -12.76 -0.77
CA LEU A 114 -1.17 -13.71 -0.03
C LEU A 114 -1.13 -13.39 1.47
N GLY A 115 -1.71 -12.26 1.91
CA GLY A 115 -1.69 -11.82 3.30
C GLY A 115 -0.47 -10.96 3.66
N ARG A 116 0.29 -10.46 2.68
CA ARG A 116 1.43 -9.56 2.91
C ARG A 116 0.95 -8.13 3.00
N GLY A 117 1.30 -7.45 4.07
CA GLY A 117 1.00 -6.04 4.22
C GLY A 117 2.05 -5.15 3.59
N GLY A 118 1.60 -4.10 2.93
CA GLY A 118 2.38 -2.91 2.62
C GLY A 118 1.73 -1.68 3.24
N ILE A 119 2.52 -0.67 3.57
CA ILE A 119 2.06 0.57 4.19
C ILE A 119 2.26 1.77 3.27
N VAL A 120 1.33 2.73 3.37
CA VAL A 120 1.40 4.04 2.73
C VAL A 120 1.28 5.11 3.81
N PHE A 121 2.15 6.10 3.81
CA PHE A 121 2.22 7.13 4.87
C PHE A 121 2.57 8.51 4.30
N ALA A 122 2.28 9.59 5.02
CA ALA A 122 2.69 10.93 4.57
C ALA A 122 4.22 11.09 4.65
N ALA A 123 4.79 11.73 3.63
CA ALA A 123 6.21 12.08 3.61
C ALA A 123 6.44 13.45 4.26
N PRO A 124 7.66 13.75 4.75
CA PRO A 124 8.05 15.09 5.24
C PRO A 124 8.00 16.22 4.19
N LYS A 125 7.68 15.91 2.94
CA LYS A 125 7.40 16.88 1.88
C LYS A 125 5.90 17.21 1.95
N GLY A 126 5.56 18.49 2.13
CA GLY A 126 4.21 19.00 2.41
C GLY A 126 3.03 18.45 1.60
N GLN A 127 1.82 18.89 1.96
CA GLN A 127 0.54 18.24 1.62
C GLN A 127 0.45 17.70 0.18
N GLY A 128 0.36 16.37 0.06
CA GLY A 128 0.07 15.66 -1.19
C GLY A 128 1.02 14.50 -1.50
N TYR A 129 2.23 14.49 -0.94
CA TYR A 129 3.22 13.46 -1.21
C TYR A 129 3.18 12.34 -0.17
N LYS A 130 3.19 11.08 -0.63
CA LYS A 130 3.13 9.89 0.22
C LYS A 130 4.35 9.01 -0.01
N GLY A 131 4.90 8.45 1.07
CA GLY A 131 5.81 7.30 1.01
C GLY A 131 5.00 6.01 0.93
N TYR A 132 5.54 5.01 0.24
CA TYR A 132 4.91 3.68 0.14
C TYR A 132 5.97 2.58 0.23
N SER A 133 5.63 1.50 0.91
CA SER A 133 6.47 0.30 0.95
C SER A 133 6.36 -0.48 -0.37
N THR A 134 7.48 -0.97 -0.86
CA THR A 134 7.57 -1.95 -1.97
C THR A 134 7.92 -3.35 -1.46
N GLY A 135 8.39 -3.47 -0.22
CA GLY A 135 8.70 -4.74 0.41
C GLY A 135 8.61 -4.65 1.92
N VAL A 136 8.06 -5.68 2.53
CA VAL A 136 7.91 -5.83 3.98
C VAL A 136 8.42 -7.22 4.35
N PHE A 137 9.28 -7.28 5.36
CA PHE A 137 9.96 -8.51 5.75
C PHE A 137 9.82 -8.73 7.25
N CYS A 138 9.68 -10.01 7.62
CA CYS A 138 9.54 -10.46 8.98
C CYS A 138 10.56 -11.57 9.20
N THR A 139 11.25 -11.53 10.33
CA THR A 139 12.21 -12.59 10.69
C THR A 139 11.47 -13.85 11.14
N THR A 140 10.44 -13.67 11.98
CA THR A 140 9.61 -14.76 12.52
C THR A 140 8.20 -14.24 12.73
N GLY A 141 7.18 -15.05 12.38
CA GLY A 141 5.77 -14.69 12.55
C GLY A 141 5.32 -13.53 11.64
N THR A 142 4.42 -12.70 12.14
CA THR A 142 3.81 -11.60 11.39
C THR A 142 4.48 -10.24 11.63
N ARG A 143 5.32 -10.13 12.66
CA ARG A 143 5.94 -8.87 13.09
C ARG A 143 6.97 -8.39 12.07
N VAL A 144 6.75 -7.18 11.55
CA VAL A 144 7.63 -6.58 10.55
C VAL A 144 8.96 -6.21 11.18
N THR A 145 10.07 -6.62 10.59
CA THR A 145 11.43 -6.26 11.05
C THR A 145 12.15 -5.38 10.05
N LYS A 146 11.71 -5.35 8.78
CA LYS A 146 12.31 -4.51 7.75
C LYS A 146 11.27 -4.04 6.74
N ILE A 147 11.42 -2.79 6.29
CA ILE A 147 10.59 -2.15 5.29
C ILE A 147 11.49 -1.54 4.23
N THR A 148 11.22 -1.86 2.98
CA THR A 148 11.80 -1.19 1.82
C THR A 148 10.70 -0.48 1.05
N GLY A 149 11.01 0.65 0.45
CA GLY A 149 10.01 1.41 -0.27
C GLY A 149 10.55 2.60 -1.02
N LEU A 150 9.63 3.46 -1.40
CA LEU A 150 9.89 4.69 -2.12
C LEU A 150 9.29 5.86 -1.35
N ILE A 151 10.07 6.92 -1.15
CA ILE A 151 9.64 8.13 -0.45
C ILE A 151 10.05 9.37 -1.26
N PRO A 152 9.16 10.36 -1.42
CA PRO A 152 9.54 11.64 -2.02
C PRO A 152 10.32 12.49 -1.01
N VAL A 153 11.51 12.96 -1.41
CA VAL A 153 12.37 13.85 -0.61
C VAL A 153 12.36 15.25 -1.22
N THR A 154 12.40 16.29 -0.38
CA THR A 154 12.45 17.66 -0.87
C THR A 154 13.78 17.93 -1.59
N GLY A 155 13.73 18.65 -2.72
CA GLY A 155 14.90 18.94 -3.53
C GLY A 155 15.27 17.83 -4.52
N VAL A 156 14.58 16.69 -4.50
CA VAL A 156 14.77 15.59 -5.45
C VAL A 156 13.52 15.43 -6.32
N THR A 157 13.72 15.33 -7.63
CA THR A 157 12.65 15.00 -8.57
C THR A 157 12.33 13.52 -8.48
N GLY A 158 11.06 13.17 -8.24
CA GLY A 158 10.59 11.79 -8.11
C GLY A 158 10.60 11.24 -6.69
N SER A 159 10.60 9.92 -6.59
CA SER A 159 10.69 9.17 -5.33
C SER A 159 12.03 8.45 -5.25
N VAL A 160 12.57 8.35 -4.04
CA VAL A 160 13.86 7.73 -3.76
C VAL A 160 13.67 6.49 -2.89
N SER A 161 14.57 5.52 -3.05
CA SER A 161 14.47 4.28 -2.29
C SER A 161 14.85 4.50 -0.83
N PHE A 162 14.08 3.88 0.06
CA PHE A 162 14.43 3.79 1.46
C PHE A 162 14.49 2.33 1.91
N ASN A 163 15.30 2.10 2.94
CA ASN A 163 15.45 0.81 3.60
C ASN A 163 15.59 1.08 5.10
N VAL A 164 14.63 0.61 5.88
CA VAL A 164 14.59 0.77 7.33
C VAL A 164 14.35 -0.58 8.00
N SER A 165 14.94 -0.78 9.18
CA SER A 165 14.83 -2.02 9.95
C SER A 165 14.73 -1.75 11.43
N ARG A 166 14.18 -2.71 12.16
CA ARG A 166 14.18 -2.74 13.62
C ARG A 166 14.55 -4.13 14.13
N THR A 167 14.87 -4.20 15.41
CA THR A 167 15.19 -5.42 16.15
C THR A 167 14.02 -5.83 17.03
#